data_AF-A0A7R8V714-F1
#
_entry.id   AF-A0A7R8V714-F1
#
_cell.length_a   1.000
_cell.length_b   1.000
_cell.length_c   1.000
_cell.angle_alpha   90.00
_cell.angle_beta   90.00
_cell.angle_gamma   90.00
#
_symmetry.space_group_name_H-M   'P 1'
#
loop_
_entity.id
_entity.type
_entity.pdbx_description
1 polymer ?
#
loop_
_entity_poly.entity_id
_entity_poly.type
_entity_poly.pdbx_seq_one_letter_code
_entity_poly.pdbx_strand_id
1 'polypeptide(L)'
;MAKKHMHTGNTRLRSDTVTGVFEMADFLRWDELPPHCIRFVQRSANLKNCISFWKLADFYSLHGLRTYLQTFICKSLKYVMKRTDFLELELKDVTRLLSDIRLKRSKFPYRYEMIYSALMQWIGHNVTERHAHIGSLLQLVRPEEISEHFLDEVVLENTLMMENVPAGNWLLNNFNV
;
A
#
# COMPACT_ATOMS: atom_id res chain seq x y z
N MET A 1 -32.92 11.12 -35.09
CA MET A 1 -32.00 10.26 -34.33
C MET A 1 -30.59 10.38 -34.88
N ALA A 2 -29.62 10.20 -33.99
CA ALA A 2 -28.21 10.53 -34.09
C ALA A 2 -27.47 10.10 -35.36
N LYS A 3 -26.51 10.94 -35.78
CA LYS A 3 -25.07 10.60 -35.86
C LYS A 3 -24.29 11.80 -36.41
N LYS A 4 -23.37 12.35 -35.61
CA LYS A 4 -22.18 13.01 -36.14
C LYS A 4 -20.98 12.35 -35.49
N HIS A 5 -20.38 11.44 -36.25
CA HIS A 5 -19.18 10.72 -35.91
C HIS A 5 -17.99 11.68 -35.97
N MET A 6 -17.35 11.92 -34.83
CA MET A 6 -15.99 12.44 -34.81
C MET A 6 -15.06 11.23 -34.87
N HIS A 7 -14.56 10.98 -36.07
CA HIS A 7 -13.49 10.02 -36.32
C HIS A 7 -12.17 10.61 -35.85
N THR A 8 -11.56 9.99 -34.83
CA THR A 8 -10.12 10.04 -34.57
C THR A 8 -9.63 8.60 -34.37
N GLY A 9 -8.47 8.32 -34.93
CA GLY A 9 -8.04 7.00 -35.36
C GLY A 9 -7.94 5.94 -34.26
N ASN A 10 -8.63 4.82 -34.50
CA ASN A 10 -8.12 3.45 -34.40
C ASN A 10 -7.19 3.03 -33.23
N THR A 11 -7.40 3.52 -32.02
CA THR A 11 -7.04 2.76 -30.81
C THR A 11 -8.30 2.18 -30.21
N ARG A 12 -8.54 0.91 -30.52
CA ARG A 12 -9.47 0.05 -29.78
C ARG A 12 -8.88 -0.12 -28.37
N LEU A 13 -9.03 0.89 -27.50
CA LEU A 13 -8.66 0.81 -26.08
C LEU A 13 -9.59 -0.19 -25.41
N ARG A 14 -9.18 -1.45 -25.46
CA ARG A 14 -9.86 -2.55 -24.81
C ARG A 14 -8.86 -3.23 -23.88
N SER A 15 -8.74 -2.69 -22.68
CA SER A 15 -8.31 -3.40 -21.49
C SER A 15 -8.96 -2.70 -20.29
N ASP A 16 -9.85 -3.40 -19.60
CA ASP A 16 -10.29 -3.14 -18.22
C ASP A 16 -10.48 -1.70 -17.69
N THR A 17 -10.95 -0.75 -18.49
CA THR A 17 -11.49 0.61 -18.18
C THR A 17 -10.63 1.57 -17.34
N VAL A 18 -9.77 1.12 -16.42
CA VAL A 18 -8.97 1.97 -15.54
C VAL A 18 -7.54 2.11 -16.04
N THR A 19 -6.89 1.03 -16.49
CA THR A 19 -5.66 1.09 -17.30
C THR A 19 -5.86 2.06 -18.47
N GLY A 20 -6.96 1.93 -19.20
CA GLY A 20 -7.32 2.86 -20.27
C GLY A 20 -7.48 4.33 -19.83
N VAL A 21 -7.95 4.61 -18.60
CA VAL A 21 -8.03 5.99 -18.06
C VAL A 21 -6.65 6.60 -17.84
N PHE A 22 -5.71 5.80 -17.34
CA PHE A 22 -4.34 6.23 -17.09
C PHE A 22 -3.52 6.29 -18.39
N GLU A 23 -3.68 5.33 -19.29
CA GLU A 23 -3.10 5.35 -20.65
C GLU A 23 -3.59 6.54 -21.47
N MET A 24 -4.87 6.92 -21.33
CA MET A 24 -5.38 8.15 -21.96
C MET A 24 -4.77 9.41 -21.33
N ALA A 25 -4.51 9.43 -20.02
CA ALA A 25 -3.84 10.55 -19.37
C ALA A 25 -2.43 10.76 -19.93
N ASP A 26 -1.70 9.66 -20.06
CA ASP A 26 -0.35 9.62 -20.64
C ASP A 26 -0.35 10.05 -22.11
N PHE A 27 -1.23 9.44 -22.91
CA PHE A 27 -1.37 9.74 -24.33
C PHE A 27 -1.73 11.21 -24.59
N LEU A 28 -2.60 11.79 -23.75
CA LEU A 28 -3.07 13.16 -23.91
C LEU A 28 -2.17 14.20 -23.21
N ARG A 29 -1.06 13.76 -22.58
CA ARG A 29 -0.17 14.60 -21.75
C ARG A 29 -0.94 15.46 -20.75
N TRP A 30 -1.93 14.87 -20.12
CA TRP A 30 -2.71 15.56 -19.11
C TRP A 30 -1.90 15.65 -17.83
N ASP A 31 -1.46 16.87 -17.48
CA ASP A 31 -0.85 17.16 -16.18
C ASP A 31 -1.81 16.82 -15.02
N GLU A 32 -3.13 16.83 -15.28
CA GLU A 32 -4.17 16.41 -14.35
C GLU A 32 -5.26 15.58 -15.05
N LEU A 33 -5.68 14.47 -14.41
CA LEU A 33 -6.85 13.70 -14.87
C LEU A 33 -8.14 14.52 -14.75
N PRO A 34 -9.03 14.51 -15.76
CA PRO A 34 -10.33 15.13 -15.67
C PRO A 34 -11.10 14.62 -14.44
N PRO A 35 -11.90 15.48 -13.77
CA PRO A 35 -12.62 15.11 -12.56
C PRO A 35 -13.51 13.85 -12.70
N HIS A 36 -14.03 13.58 -13.90
CA HIS A 36 -14.81 12.38 -14.18
C HIS A 36 -13.98 11.10 -14.13
N CYS A 37 -12.73 11.13 -14.61
CA CYS A 37 -11.80 10.01 -14.52
C CYS A 37 -11.41 9.72 -13.07
N ILE A 38 -11.09 10.77 -12.29
CA ILE A 38 -10.79 10.63 -10.86
C ILE A 38 -11.97 9.99 -10.12
N ARG A 39 -13.20 10.49 -10.35
CA ARG A 39 -14.42 9.90 -9.76
C ARG A 39 -14.65 8.45 -10.18
N PHE A 40 -14.33 8.09 -11.42
CA PHE A 40 -14.45 6.73 -11.90
C PHE A 40 -13.48 5.79 -11.17
N VAL A 41 -12.21 6.18 -11.03
CA VAL A 41 -11.22 5.40 -10.26
C VAL A 41 -11.64 5.26 -8.79
N GLN A 42 -12.09 6.36 -8.16
CA GLN A 42 -12.58 6.34 -6.78
C GLN A 42 -13.75 5.37 -6.59
N ARG A 43 -14.72 5.35 -7.52
CA ARG A 43 -15.90 4.46 -7.45
C ARG A 43 -15.60 3.00 -7.79
N SER A 44 -14.57 2.75 -8.59
CA SER A 44 -14.18 1.40 -9.01
C SER A 44 -13.12 0.76 -8.10
N ALA A 45 -12.52 1.53 -7.20
CA ALA A 45 -11.54 1.05 -6.23
C ALA A 45 -12.16 -0.03 -5.33
N ASN A 46 -11.51 -1.19 -5.30
CA ASN A 46 -11.86 -2.33 -4.48
C ASN A 46 -10.60 -3.10 -4.07
N LEU A 47 -10.74 -4.15 -3.27
CA LEU A 47 -9.59 -4.91 -2.77
C LEU A 47 -8.71 -5.47 -3.89
N LYS A 48 -9.27 -5.77 -5.08
CA LYS A 48 -8.54 -6.39 -6.17
C LYS A 48 -7.64 -5.45 -6.98
N ASN A 49 -7.92 -4.15 -6.94
CA ASN A 49 -7.26 -3.16 -7.81
C ASN A 49 -6.70 -1.94 -7.07
N CYS A 50 -6.93 -1.83 -5.75
CA CYS A 50 -6.54 -0.65 -4.99
C CYS A 50 -5.01 -0.38 -4.99
N ILE A 51 -4.17 -1.41 -4.98
CA ILE A 51 -2.71 -1.26 -5.05
C ILE A 51 -2.30 -0.76 -6.44
N SER A 52 -2.81 -1.38 -7.50
CA SER A 52 -2.52 -0.95 -8.88
C SER A 52 -2.93 0.49 -9.11
N PHE A 53 -4.12 0.89 -8.63
CA PHE A 53 -4.56 2.28 -8.73
C PHE A 53 -3.70 3.21 -7.89
N TRP A 54 -3.24 2.77 -6.71
CA TRP A 54 -2.35 3.56 -5.88
C TRP A 54 -1.00 3.78 -6.56
N LYS A 55 -0.42 2.76 -7.19
CA LYS A 55 0.81 2.85 -7.98
C LYS A 55 0.63 3.80 -9.18
N LEU A 56 -0.47 3.68 -9.91
CA LEU A 56 -0.76 4.57 -11.04
C LEU A 56 -0.96 6.02 -10.57
N ALA A 57 -1.71 6.24 -9.48
CA ALA A 57 -1.87 7.56 -8.91
C ALA A 57 -0.54 8.18 -8.44
N ASP A 58 0.40 7.37 -7.95
CA ASP A 58 1.76 7.82 -7.61
C ASP A 58 2.58 8.14 -8.87
N PHE A 59 2.54 7.27 -9.89
CA PHE A 59 3.26 7.44 -11.15
C PHE A 59 2.86 8.72 -11.89
N TYR A 60 1.56 9.00 -11.97
CA TYR A 60 1.02 10.22 -12.61
C TYR A 60 0.95 11.43 -11.64
N SER A 61 1.56 11.36 -10.45
CA SER A 61 1.56 12.46 -9.47
C SER A 61 0.17 12.98 -9.07
N LEU A 62 -0.85 12.11 -9.11
CA LEU A 62 -2.24 12.45 -8.76
C LEU A 62 -2.45 12.41 -7.25
N HIS A 63 -1.88 13.38 -6.54
CA HIS A 63 -1.80 13.39 -5.06
C HIS A 63 -3.16 13.20 -4.36
N GLY A 64 -4.23 13.84 -4.85
CA GLY A 64 -5.57 13.70 -4.28
C GLY A 64 -6.13 12.27 -4.41
N LEU A 65 -5.93 11.65 -5.59
CA LEU A 65 -6.35 10.27 -5.84
C LEU A 65 -5.51 9.28 -5.03
N ARG A 66 -4.19 9.49 -4.96
CA ARG A 66 -3.28 8.69 -4.12
C ARG A 66 -3.70 8.72 -2.65
N THR A 67 -4.01 9.91 -2.12
CA THR A 67 -4.48 10.08 -0.72
C THR A 67 -5.79 9.34 -0.45
N TYR A 68 -6.73 9.41 -1.40
CA TYR A 68 -7.99 8.65 -1.34
C TYR A 68 -7.73 7.14 -1.28
N LEU A 69 -6.92 6.61 -2.21
CA LEU A 69 -6.61 5.18 -2.31
C LEU A 69 -5.84 4.67 -1.09
N GLN A 70 -4.89 5.43 -0.56
CA GLN A 70 -4.25 5.12 0.71
C GLN A 70 -5.25 5.02 1.86
N THR A 71 -6.33 5.82 1.86
CA THR A 71 -7.36 5.77 2.92
C THR A 71 -8.14 4.47 2.82
N PHE A 72 -8.48 4.09 1.60
CA PHE A 72 -9.11 2.80 1.31
C PHE A 72 -8.22 1.63 1.73
N ILE A 73 -6.93 1.65 1.34
CA ILE A 73 -5.96 0.61 1.69
C ILE A 73 -5.78 0.52 3.21
N CYS A 74 -5.58 1.66 3.89
CA CYS A 74 -5.44 1.69 5.34
C CYS A 74 -6.63 1.03 6.06
N LYS A 75 -7.86 1.34 5.65
CA LYS A 75 -9.08 0.75 6.23
C LYS A 75 -9.21 -0.75 5.98
N SER A 76 -8.62 -1.23 4.88
CA SER A 76 -8.73 -2.61 4.41
C SER A 76 -7.43 -3.39 4.56
N LEU A 77 -6.44 -2.85 5.29
CA LEU A 77 -5.06 -3.33 5.26
C LEU A 77 -4.98 -4.82 5.64
N LYS A 78 -5.82 -5.27 6.58
CA LYS A 78 -5.91 -6.67 7.00
C LYS A 78 -6.22 -7.68 5.88
N TYR A 79 -6.91 -7.22 4.84
CA TYR A 79 -7.19 -8.02 3.64
C TYR A 79 -6.15 -7.78 2.56
N VAL A 80 -5.70 -6.52 2.40
CA VAL A 80 -4.73 -6.13 1.38
C VAL A 80 -3.37 -6.81 1.60
N MET A 81 -2.91 -6.89 2.85
CA MET A 81 -1.59 -7.47 3.20
C MET A 81 -1.45 -8.97 2.85
N LYS A 82 -2.57 -9.67 2.64
CA LYS A 82 -2.61 -11.10 2.27
C LYS A 82 -2.59 -11.31 0.76
N ARG A 83 -2.70 -10.25 -0.03
CA ARG A 83 -2.82 -10.36 -1.48
C ARG A 83 -1.46 -10.39 -2.15
N THR A 84 -1.37 -11.15 -3.23
CA THR A 84 -0.17 -11.27 -4.06
C THR A 84 0.34 -9.91 -4.54
N ASP A 85 -0.55 -9.00 -4.95
CA ASP A 85 -0.16 -7.66 -5.40
C ASP A 85 0.48 -6.79 -4.30
N PHE A 86 0.20 -7.06 -3.02
CA PHE A 86 0.91 -6.45 -1.89
C PHE A 86 2.26 -7.15 -1.64
N LEU A 87 2.26 -8.48 -1.63
CA LEU A 87 3.43 -9.29 -1.31
C LEU A 87 4.54 -9.16 -2.38
N GLU A 88 4.16 -8.85 -3.62
CA GLU A 88 5.06 -8.60 -4.75
C GLU A 88 5.56 -7.14 -4.83
N LEU A 89 5.13 -6.24 -3.92
CA LEU A 89 5.66 -4.87 -3.90
C LEU A 89 7.17 -4.88 -3.68
N GLU A 90 7.86 -3.97 -4.36
CA GLU A 90 9.26 -3.69 -4.09
C GLU A 90 9.43 -3.03 -2.71
N LEU A 91 10.63 -3.16 -2.12
CA LEU A 91 10.96 -2.56 -0.83
C LEU A 91 10.59 -1.07 -0.76
N LYS A 92 10.88 -0.31 -1.83
CA LYS A 92 10.56 1.11 -1.94
C LYS A 92 9.05 1.37 -1.86
N ASP A 93 8.26 0.58 -2.56
CA ASP A 93 6.81 0.76 -2.63
C ASP A 93 6.14 0.39 -1.31
N VAL A 94 6.51 -0.74 -0.70
CA VAL A 94 5.94 -1.15 0.59
C VAL A 94 6.33 -0.16 1.70
N THR A 95 7.58 0.30 1.72
CA THR A 95 8.06 1.29 2.69
C THR A 95 7.27 2.58 2.57
N ARG A 96 7.07 3.07 1.34
CA ARG A 96 6.29 4.28 1.07
C ARG A 96 4.84 4.11 1.52
N LEU A 97 4.18 3.03 1.09
CA LEU A 97 2.77 2.78 1.41
C LEU A 97 2.53 2.73 2.92
N LEU A 98 3.37 2.00 3.65
CA LEU A 98 3.24 1.87 5.11
C LEU A 98 3.65 3.15 5.84
N SER A 99 4.63 3.91 5.33
CA SER A 99 4.97 5.25 5.84
C SER A 99 3.80 6.22 5.71
N ASP A 100 3.12 6.22 4.56
CA ASP A 100 1.95 7.06 4.33
C ASP A 100 0.81 6.70 5.30
N ILE A 101 0.59 5.40 5.54
CA ILE A 101 -0.40 4.89 6.49
C ILE A 101 -0.04 5.33 7.93
N ARG A 102 1.23 5.20 8.31
CA ARG A 102 1.78 5.66 9.60
C ARG A 102 1.49 7.15 9.84
N LEU A 103 1.65 7.99 8.83
CA LEU A 103 1.50 9.45 8.94
C LEU A 103 0.05 9.94 8.92
N LYS A 104 -0.95 9.07 8.68
CA LYS A 104 -2.35 9.51 8.65
C LYS A 104 -2.81 10.08 9.98
N ARG A 105 -3.47 11.24 9.93
CA ARG A 105 -4.02 11.92 11.11
C ARG A 105 -5.24 11.21 11.71
N SER A 106 -5.99 10.46 10.91
CA SER A 106 -7.16 9.72 11.41
C SER A 106 -6.71 8.64 12.37
N LYS A 107 -7.21 8.67 13.60
CA LYS A 107 -7.01 7.60 14.58
C LYS A 107 -7.66 6.32 14.04
N PHE A 108 -6.84 5.34 13.71
CA PHE A 108 -7.27 3.97 13.46
C PHE A 108 -6.76 3.12 14.62
N PRO A 109 -7.63 2.34 15.29
CA PRO A 109 -7.20 1.47 16.37
C PRO A 109 -6.21 0.44 15.82
N TYR A 110 -5.21 0.08 16.62
CA TYR A 110 -4.21 -0.95 16.29
C TYR A 110 -3.42 -0.69 15.00
N ARG A 111 -3.32 0.58 14.55
CA ARG A 111 -2.64 0.92 13.28
C ARG A 111 -1.20 0.40 13.24
N TYR A 112 -0.45 0.54 14.32
CA TYR A 112 0.96 0.15 14.34
C TYR A 112 1.14 -1.37 14.40
N GLU A 113 0.26 -2.08 15.09
CA GLU A 113 0.15 -3.55 15.05
C GLU A 113 -0.19 -4.05 13.63
N MET A 114 -1.09 -3.34 12.94
CA MET A 114 -1.43 -3.62 11.54
C MET A 114 -0.26 -3.34 10.58
N ILE A 115 0.52 -2.28 10.81
CA ILE A 115 1.75 -2.01 10.05
C ILE A 115 2.77 -3.12 10.29
N TYR A 116 2.99 -3.52 11.56
CA TYR A 116 3.86 -4.64 11.90
C TYR A 116 3.42 -5.93 11.18
N SER A 117 2.14 -6.28 11.26
CA SER A 117 1.58 -7.48 10.63
C SER A 117 1.74 -7.47 9.11
N ALA A 118 1.62 -6.30 8.48
CA ALA A 118 1.82 -6.14 7.05
C ALA A 118 3.31 -6.29 6.66
N LEU A 119 4.23 -5.73 7.47
CA LEU A 119 5.67 -5.92 7.30
C LEU A 119 6.06 -7.39 7.40
N MET A 120 5.62 -8.09 8.44
CA MET A 120 5.98 -9.50 8.64
C MET A 120 5.42 -10.41 7.54
N GLN A 121 4.23 -10.12 7.02
CA GLN A 121 3.71 -10.84 5.84
C GLN A 121 4.54 -10.59 4.58
N TRP A 122 4.91 -9.34 4.32
CA TRP A 122 5.73 -8.99 3.16
C TRP A 122 7.13 -9.61 3.24
N ILE A 123 7.75 -9.61 4.42
CA ILE A 123 9.07 -10.21 4.66
C ILE A 123 8.98 -11.73 4.57
N GLY A 124 7.97 -12.34 5.21
CA GLY A 124 7.72 -13.78 5.18
C GLY A 124 7.49 -14.35 3.77
N HIS A 125 7.04 -13.52 2.82
CA HIS A 125 6.85 -13.95 1.43
C HIS A 125 8.18 -14.23 0.69
N ASN A 126 9.26 -13.55 1.05
CA ASN A 126 10.60 -13.80 0.50
C ASN A 126 11.65 -13.50 1.58
N VAL A 127 11.75 -14.41 2.54
CA VAL A 127 12.63 -14.26 3.71
C VAL A 127 14.08 -14.08 3.28
N THR A 128 14.54 -14.85 2.28
CA THR A 128 15.92 -14.85 1.78
C THR A 128 16.41 -13.45 1.40
N GLU A 129 15.59 -12.67 0.68
CA GLU A 129 15.98 -11.34 0.23
C GLU A 129 15.57 -10.24 1.21
N ARG A 130 14.55 -10.47 2.05
CA ARG A 130 13.89 -9.40 2.81
C ARG A 130 14.19 -9.39 4.30
N HIS A 131 14.72 -10.48 4.87
CA HIS A 131 15.02 -10.59 6.30
C HIS A 131 16.00 -9.50 6.77
N ALA A 132 17.00 -9.18 5.95
CA ALA A 132 17.96 -8.12 6.24
C ALA A 132 17.32 -6.73 6.43
N HIS A 133 16.12 -6.50 5.91
CA HIS A 133 15.43 -5.21 5.99
C HIS A 133 14.58 -5.03 7.27
N ILE A 134 14.35 -6.08 8.07
CA ILE A 134 13.46 -6.04 9.25
C ILE A 134 13.79 -4.85 10.14
N GLY A 135 15.04 -4.71 10.61
CA GLY A 135 15.42 -3.64 11.53
C GLY A 135 15.15 -2.23 10.99
N SER A 136 15.36 -2.01 9.69
CA SER A 136 15.07 -0.72 9.05
C SER A 136 13.57 -0.45 8.91
N LEU A 137 12.79 -1.48 8.63
CA LEU A 137 11.34 -1.40 8.43
C LEU A 137 10.59 -1.26 9.75
N LEU A 138 11.12 -1.79 10.86
CA LEU A 138 10.54 -1.63 12.20
C LEU A 138 10.47 -0.16 12.66
N GLN A 139 11.25 0.75 12.06
CA GLN A 139 11.14 2.19 12.30
C GLN A 139 9.76 2.77 11.89
N LEU A 140 8.97 2.01 11.12
CA LEU A 140 7.60 2.36 10.76
C LEU A 140 6.59 2.00 11.88
N VAL A 141 6.98 1.18 12.84
CA VAL A 141 6.16 0.78 13.99
C VAL A 141 6.44 1.73 15.15
N ARG A 142 5.40 2.15 15.87
CA ARG A 142 5.54 2.91 17.12
C ARG A 142 5.34 1.96 18.30
N PRO A 143 6.40 1.61 19.04
CA PRO A 143 6.32 0.66 20.15
C PRO A 143 5.29 1.06 21.20
N GLU A 144 5.12 2.36 21.46
CA GLU A 144 4.22 2.91 22.48
C GLU A 144 2.74 2.68 22.15
N GLU A 145 2.44 2.25 20.91
CA GLU A 145 1.10 1.96 20.43
C GLU A 145 0.91 0.48 20.06
N ILE A 146 1.81 -0.37 20.56
CA ILE A 146 1.66 -1.83 20.55
C ILE A 146 1.10 -2.25 21.91
N SER A 147 0.01 -3.03 21.91
CA SER A 147 -0.54 -3.57 23.14
C SER A 147 0.32 -4.72 23.68
N GLU A 148 0.33 -4.91 25.00
CA GLU A 148 1.02 -6.05 25.66
C GLU A 148 0.56 -7.38 25.08
N HIS A 149 -0.77 -7.56 24.90
CA HIS A 149 -1.30 -8.77 24.27
C HIS A 149 -0.75 -9.00 22.85
N PHE A 150 -0.60 -7.96 22.03
CA PHE A 150 -0.03 -8.13 20.69
C PHE A 150 1.48 -8.40 20.73
N LEU A 151 2.20 -7.77 21.67
CA LEU A 151 3.60 -8.03 21.90
C LEU A 151 3.82 -9.52 22.22
N ASP A 152 3.10 -10.04 23.21
CA ASP A 152 3.27 -11.42 23.69
C ASP A 152 2.84 -12.45 22.65
N GLU A 153 1.62 -12.33 22.11
CA GLU A 153 1.03 -13.36 21.24
C GLU A 153 1.55 -13.35 19.80
N VAL A 154 2.12 -12.22 19.34
CA VAL A 154 2.47 -12.04 17.93
C VAL A 154 3.93 -11.67 17.74
N VAL A 155 4.44 -10.71 18.50
CA VAL A 155 5.77 -10.16 18.25
C VAL A 155 6.86 -11.08 18.81
N LEU A 156 6.70 -11.55 20.05
CA LEU A 156 7.67 -12.43 20.73
C LEU A 156 7.67 -13.85 20.15
N GLU A 157 6.52 -14.33 19.69
CA GLU A 157 6.39 -15.64 19.02
C GLU A 157 6.90 -15.66 17.56
N ASN A 158 7.29 -14.51 17.02
CA ASN A 158 7.74 -14.41 15.62
C ASN A 158 9.23 -14.76 15.47
N THR A 159 9.52 -15.95 14.95
CA THR A 159 10.89 -16.43 14.74
C THR A 159 11.74 -15.50 13.84
N LEU A 160 11.13 -14.84 12.86
CA LEU A 160 11.85 -13.90 11.97
C LEU A 160 12.42 -12.71 12.75
N MET A 161 11.73 -12.26 13.81
CA MET A 161 12.21 -11.20 14.71
C MET A 161 13.38 -11.72 15.55
N MET A 162 13.22 -12.89 16.16
CA MET A 162 14.19 -13.45 17.08
C MET A 162 15.52 -13.82 16.40
N GLU A 163 15.47 -14.23 15.13
CA GLU A 163 16.63 -14.56 14.32
C GLU A 163 17.33 -13.33 13.70
N ASN A 164 16.74 -12.14 13.82
CA ASN A 164 17.28 -10.91 13.25
C ASN A 164 17.88 -10.01 14.34
N VAL A 165 19.22 -9.91 14.40
CA VAL A 165 19.92 -9.13 15.43
C VAL A 165 19.41 -7.68 15.54
N PRO A 166 19.25 -6.91 14.44
CA PRO A 166 18.64 -5.58 14.52
C PRO A 166 17.23 -5.55 15.11
N ALA A 167 16.40 -6.56 14.81
CA ALA A 167 15.04 -6.66 15.36
C ALA A 167 15.04 -7.02 16.85
N GLY A 168 15.92 -7.92 17.29
CA GLY A 168 16.13 -8.24 18.70
C GLY A 168 16.55 -7.01 19.50
N ASN A 169 17.50 -6.22 18.97
CA ASN A 169 17.88 -4.95 19.59
C ASN A 169 16.72 -3.95 19.65
N TRP A 170 15.87 -3.91 18.62
CA TRP A 170 14.67 -3.08 18.64
C TRP A 170 13.70 -3.52 19.74
N LEU A 171 13.54 -4.81 20.00
CA LEU A 171 12.69 -5.29 21.10
C LEU A 171 13.23 -4.86 22.47
N LEU A 172 14.50 -5.16 22.75
CA LEU A 172 15.16 -4.84 24.04
C LEU A 172 15.16 -3.34 24.35
N ASN A 173 15.27 -2.50 23.32
CA ASN A 173 15.31 -1.04 23.51
C ASN A 173 13.94 -0.42 23.75
N ASN A 174 12.84 -1.10 23.40
CA ASN A 174 11.50 -0.52 23.41
C ASN A 174 10.54 -1.23 24.38
N PHE A 175 10.85 -2.46 24.78
CA PHE A 175 10.02 -3.27 25.68
C PHE A 175 10.91 -3.87 26.77
N ASN A 176 10.36 -4.05 27.97
CA ASN A 176 11.04 -4.70 29.09
C ASN A 176 10.94 -6.23 28.95
N VAL A 177 11.55 -6.77 27.89
CA VAL A 177 11.55 -8.21 27.53
C VAL A 177 12.91 -8.85 27.75
#